data_AF-H0R2Y9-F1
#
_entry.id   AF-H0R2Y9-F1
#
_cell.length_a   1.000
_cell.length_b   1.000
_cell.length_c   1.000
_cell.angle_alpha   90.00
_cell.angle_beta   90.00
_cell.angle_gamma   90.00
#
_symmetry.space_group_name_H-M   'P 1'
#
loop_
_entity.id
_entity.type
_entity.pdbx_description
1 polymer ?
#
loop_
_entity_poly.entity_id
_entity_poly.type
_entity_poly.pdbx_seq_one_letter_code
_entity_poly.pdbx_strand_id
1 'polypeptide(L)'
;MVAMTHRIHRSSRRTSVTSPGVRGLLTSAFTVTALALAAPNTAYAADPDCAELSENLRRLCDSAEGVETAWREGAESSGGSSGLGSWFSDHAGMICLLLGIAIAITVTVTIRKGNAEDREQATAAEAARGRALAAADLARRQTEAEQAALAQLPPRSEFDPLGLGLPAPAVQVPAVTGPPTDPQDLARYGALGAVVPWTPGTALATVMTRAGSIAPAQRAFAEACELGRLGETDPETGAFTPAASVVRVEPTGDEGDAALVIRPASVLVGGTEIDKVRTLLERTARVRHAGPAARIHASGEWVVVLSNRDLAALDQNSGPAASSDSDDEDW
;
A
#
# COMPACT_ATOMS: atom_id res chain seq x y z
N MET A 1 34.87 4.82 65.14
CA MET A 1 35.53 5.23 63.88
C MET A 1 34.53 5.01 62.76
N VAL A 2 33.99 6.11 62.24
CA VAL A 2 32.84 6.13 61.33
C VAL A 2 33.36 6.16 59.89
N ALA A 3 33.06 5.12 59.12
CA ALA A 3 33.47 4.99 57.72
C ALA A 3 32.56 5.84 56.83
N MET A 4 33.10 6.95 56.31
CA MET A 4 32.46 7.80 55.30
C MET A 4 32.43 7.06 53.95
N THR A 5 31.23 6.67 53.50
CA THR A 5 30.99 6.12 52.17
C THR A 5 30.75 7.27 51.19
N HIS A 6 31.71 7.52 50.30
CA HIS A 6 31.56 8.50 49.21
C HIS A 6 30.54 7.99 48.17
N ARG A 7 29.34 8.61 48.13
CA ARG A 7 28.41 8.47 47.00
C ARG A 7 28.85 9.39 45.86
N ILE A 8 29.12 8.80 44.69
CA ILE A 8 29.34 9.55 43.45
C ILE A 8 27.97 9.93 42.88
N HIS A 9 27.66 11.23 42.92
CA HIS A 9 26.55 11.84 42.20
C HIS A 9 26.87 11.88 40.69
N ARG A 10 26.14 11.10 39.86
CA ARG A 10 26.06 11.37 38.42
C ARG A 10 24.93 12.35 38.16
N SER A 11 25.30 13.58 37.78
CA SER A 11 24.36 14.62 37.40
C SER A 11 23.74 14.33 36.03
N SER A 12 22.42 14.40 35.96
CA SER A 12 21.64 14.47 34.73
C SER A 12 21.86 15.83 34.05
N ARG A 13 22.59 15.87 32.93
CA ARG A 13 22.50 17.00 31.99
C ARG A 13 21.71 16.58 30.76
N ARG A 14 20.54 17.20 30.70
CA ARG A 14 19.61 17.28 29.57
C ARG A 14 20.30 17.96 28.39
N THR A 15 20.15 17.40 27.20
CA THR A 15 20.15 18.16 25.95
C THR A 15 18.78 17.99 25.33
N SER A 16 17.93 18.97 25.60
CA SER A 16 16.68 19.18 24.89
C SER A 16 17.00 19.75 23.52
N VAL A 17 16.67 19.03 22.45
CA VAL A 17 16.58 19.60 21.11
C VAL A 17 15.10 19.82 20.83
N THR A 18 14.66 21.04 21.07
CA THR A 18 13.42 21.60 20.55
C THR A 18 13.63 21.93 19.06
N SER A 19 12.92 21.26 18.16
CA SER A 19 12.65 21.81 16.83
C SER A 19 11.27 22.49 16.86
N PRO A 20 11.15 23.73 16.38
CA PRO A 20 9.86 24.39 16.19
C PRO A 20 9.25 23.94 14.86
N GLY A 21 7.92 24.01 14.82
CA GLY A 21 7.11 23.29 13.85
C GLY A 21 7.05 23.88 12.45
N VAL A 22 6.42 23.11 11.57
CA VAL A 22 5.48 23.64 10.58
C VAL A 22 4.29 22.70 10.57
N ARG A 23 3.17 23.21 11.09
CA ARG A 23 1.83 22.68 10.87
C ARG A 23 1.50 22.93 9.40
N GLY A 24 1.30 21.85 8.64
CA GLY A 24 0.71 21.87 7.31
C GLY A 24 -0.55 21.02 7.31
N LEU A 25 -1.62 21.54 7.91
CA LEU A 25 -2.99 21.05 7.75
C LEU A 25 -3.44 21.37 6.33
N LEU A 26 -3.39 20.39 5.43
CA LEU A 26 -4.15 20.41 4.18
C LEU A 26 -5.24 19.34 4.28
N THR A 27 -6.24 19.63 5.09
CA THR A 27 -7.58 19.03 4.97
C THR A 27 -8.22 19.63 3.72
N SER A 28 -8.04 18.99 2.58
CA SER A 28 -8.84 19.24 1.38
C SER A 28 -10.25 18.70 1.63
N ALA A 29 -11.15 19.60 2.03
CA ALA A 29 -12.57 19.35 2.03
C ALA A 29 -13.04 19.21 0.57
N PHE A 30 -13.34 17.99 0.14
CA PHE A 30 -14.11 17.77 -1.08
C PHE A 30 -15.58 18.04 -0.77
N THR A 31 -16.00 19.29 -0.96
CA THR A 31 -17.41 19.62 -1.13
C THR A 31 -17.86 19.11 -2.50
N VAL A 32 -18.46 17.91 -2.52
CA VAL A 32 -19.24 17.44 -3.67
C VAL A 32 -20.59 18.15 -3.60
N THR A 33 -20.68 19.31 -4.25
CA THR A 33 -21.96 19.99 -4.47
C THR A 33 -22.73 19.20 -5.50
N ALA A 34 -23.73 18.45 -5.05
CA ALA A 34 -24.73 17.85 -5.93
C ALA A 34 -25.57 18.99 -6.54
N LEU A 35 -25.27 19.40 -7.78
CA LEU A 35 -26.21 20.19 -8.57
C LEU A 35 -27.34 19.29 -9.02
N ALA A 36 -28.36 19.21 -8.17
CA ALA A 36 -29.69 18.81 -8.57
C ALA A 36 -30.48 20.05 -9.00
N LEU A 37 -31.05 19.93 -10.21
CA LEU A 37 -32.32 20.49 -10.67
C LEU A 37 -32.37 21.89 -11.32
N ALA A 38 -33.13 21.87 -12.43
CA ALA A 38 -34.08 22.88 -12.87
C ALA A 38 -33.54 24.16 -13.54
N ALA A 39 -33.68 24.21 -14.86
CA ALA A 39 -34.18 25.42 -15.51
C ALA A 39 -35.62 25.69 -15.01
N PRO A 40 -36.08 26.95 -14.84
CA PRO A 40 -36.14 27.90 -15.96
C PRO A 40 -35.72 29.35 -15.63
N ASN A 41 -35.27 30.03 -16.69
CA ASN A 41 -35.35 31.48 -16.96
C ASN A 41 -35.31 32.46 -15.77
N THR A 42 -34.19 33.17 -15.60
CA THR A 42 -34.15 34.64 -15.51
C THR A 42 -32.71 35.11 -15.67
N ALA A 43 -32.49 36.02 -16.60
CA ALA A 43 -31.22 36.69 -16.82
C ALA A 43 -30.95 37.68 -15.68
N TYR A 44 -29.78 37.57 -15.04
CA TYR A 44 -29.10 38.70 -14.43
C TYR A 44 -27.60 38.52 -14.68
N ALA A 45 -27.05 39.39 -15.53
CA ALA A 45 -25.62 39.44 -15.82
C ALA A 45 -24.90 40.09 -14.65
N ALA A 46 -24.05 39.33 -13.96
CA ALA A 46 -22.92 39.84 -13.21
C ALA A 46 -21.68 39.21 -13.86
N ASP A 47 -20.82 40.06 -14.40
CA ASP A 47 -19.56 39.69 -15.05
C ASP A 47 -18.65 38.99 -14.02
N PRO A 48 -18.28 37.70 -14.17
CA PRO A 48 -17.41 37.04 -13.21
C PRO A 48 -15.95 37.46 -13.48
N ASP A 49 -15.38 38.23 -12.56
CA ASP A 49 -13.99 38.66 -12.61
C ASP A 49 -13.05 37.43 -12.51
N CYS A 50 -12.47 37.03 -13.66
CA CYS A 50 -11.71 35.79 -13.82
C CYS A 50 -10.24 35.88 -13.34
N ALA A 51 -9.86 36.97 -12.67
CA ALA A 51 -8.48 37.25 -12.31
C ALA A 51 -7.90 36.30 -11.23
N GLU A 52 -8.74 35.71 -10.38
CA GLU A 52 -8.31 34.92 -9.21
C GLU A 52 -8.39 33.39 -9.37
N LEU A 53 -8.76 32.88 -10.56
CA LEU A 53 -8.91 31.43 -10.75
C LEU A 53 -7.60 30.71 -11.11
N SER A 54 -7.46 29.47 -10.62
CA SER A 54 -6.36 28.56 -10.97
C SER A 54 -6.22 28.38 -12.49
N GLU A 55 -5.00 28.14 -12.96
CA GLU A 55 -4.63 28.12 -14.39
C GLU A 55 -5.49 27.16 -15.24
N ASN A 56 -5.97 26.06 -14.66
CA ASN A 56 -6.88 25.12 -15.33
C ASN A 56 -8.29 25.69 -15.53
N LEU A 57 -8.83 26.47 -14.59
CA LEU A 57 -10.13 27.13 -14.76
C LEU A 57 -10.02 28.37 -15.64
N ARG A 58 -8.85 29.03 -15.66
CA ARG A 58 -8.58 30.16 -16.56
C ARG A 58 -8.66 29.75 -18.03
N ARG A 59 -8.12 28.57 -18.38
CA ARG A 59 -8.28 27.97 -19.72
C ARG A 59 -9.74 27.66 -20.09
N LEU A 60 -10.57 27.31 -19.11
CA LEU A 60 -12.00 27.09 -19.32
C LEU A 60 -12.75 28.41 -19.58
N CYS A 61 -12.41 29.49 -18.87
CA CYS A 61 -12.94 30.83 -19.13
C CYS A 61 -12.53 31.37 -20.51
N ASP A 62 -11.24 31.28 -20.88
CA ASP A 62 -10.76 31.69 -22.21
C ASP A 62 -11.43 30.87 -23.34
N SER A 63 -11.80 29.60 -23.08
CA SER A 63 -12.53 28.78 -24.04
C SER A 63 -14.02 29.12 -24.16
N ALA A 64 -14.61 29.74 -23.13
CA ALA A 64 -16.02 30.09 -23.09
C ALA A 64 -16.32 31.41 -23.82
N GLU A 65 -15.40 32.38 -23.81
CA GLU A 65 -15.55 33.65 -24.55
C GLU A 65 -15.68 33.45 -26.08
N GLY A 66 -15.16 32.36 -26.62
CA GLY A 66 -15.31 32.01 -28.04
C GLY A 66 -16.68 31.41 -28.41
N VAL A 67 -17.47 30.97 -27.43
CA VAL A 67 -18.74 30.27 -27.69
C VAL A 67 -19.93 31.23 -27.73
N GLU A 68 -19.89 32.35 -27.00
CA GLU A 68 -20.99 33.32 -27.01
C GLU A 68 -21.08 34.15 -28.30
N THR A 69 -19.96 34.36 -29.01
CA THR A 69 -19.97 35.06 -30.29
C THR A 69 -20.55 34.22 -31.44
N ALA A 70 -20.45 32.89 -31.36
CA ALA A 70 -21.01 31.99 -32.36
C ALA A 70 -22.55 31.94 -32.37
N TRP A 71 -23.21 32.32 -31.26
CA TRP A 71 -24.67 32.30 -31.15
C TRP A 71 -25.35 33.66 -31.35
N ARG A 72 -24.60 34.77 -31.39
CA ARG A 72 -25.17 36.12 -31.52
C ARG A 72 -25.27 36.67 -32.94
N GLU A 73 -24.61 36.06 -33.93
CA GLU A 73 -24.65 36.53 -35.34
C GLU A 73 -25.81 35.94 -36.19
N GLY A 74 -26.71 35.14 -35.61
CA GLY A 74 -27.74 34.43 -36.39
C GLY A 74 -29.12 35.11 -36.51
N ALA A 75 -29.32 36.30 -35.96
CA ALA A 75 -30.67 36.85 -35.79
C ALA A 75 -30.85 38.25 -36.38
N GLU A 76 -30.53 38.45 -37.67
CA GLU A 76 -31.12 39.56 -38.43
C GLU A 76 -31.15 39.32 -39.95
N SER A 77 -32.38 39.25 -40.47
CA SER A 77 -32.84 39.57 -41.83
C SER A 77 -32.70 38.58 -43.00
N SER A 78 -33.89 38.18 -43.46
CA SER A 78 -34.35 38.04 -44.86
C SER A 78 -33.80 36.94 -45.77
N GLY A 79 -34.72 36.09 -46.24
CA GLY A 79 -34.73 35.64 -47.64
C GLY A 79 -34.32 34.19 -47.89
N GLY A 80 -35.32 33.30 -47.94
CA GLY A 80 -35.39 32.16 -48.85
C GLY A 80 -34.19 31.21 -48.94
N SER A 81 -34.23 30.11 -48.19
CA SER A 81 -33.91 28.78 -48.75
C SER A 81 -34.56 27.68 -47.90
N SER A 82 -35.53 27.00 -48.49
CA SER A 82 -36.21 25.84 -47.94
C SER A 82 -35.28 24.63 -48.01
N GLY A 83 -34.96 24.01 -46.87
CA GLY A 83 -34.36 22.67 -46.89
C GLY A 83 -33.72 22.20 -45.58
N LEU A 84 -32.96 23.07 -44.89
CA LEU A 84 -32.14 22.63 -43.75
C LEU A 84 -32.63 23.17 -42.39
N GLY A 85 -33.14 24.41 -42.34
CA GLY A 85 -33.53 25.05 -41.09
C GLY A 85 -34.71 24.41 -40.33
N SER A 86 -35.70 23.84 -41.04
CA SER A 86 -36.82 23.15 -40.37
C SER A 86 -36.42 21.80 -39.81
N TRP A 87 -35.47 21.10 -40.46
CA TRP A 87 -34.92 19.84 -39.97
C TRP A 87 -34.13 20.06 -38.66
N PHE A 88 -33.29 21.09 -38.61
CA PHE A 88 -32.59 21.47 -37.38
C PHE A 88 -33.54 21.88 -36.26
N SER A 89 -34.67 22.53 -36.56
CA SER A 89 -35.66 22.90 -35.54
C SER A 89 -36.42 21.69 -34.99
N ASP A 90 -36.79 20.72 -35.84
CA ASP A 90 -37.45 19.47 -35.40
C ASP A 90 -36.49 18.51 -34.66
N HIS A 91 -35.19 18.56 -34.97
CA HIS A 91 -34.18 17.67 -34.39
C HIS A 91 -33.28 18.35 -33.36
N ALA A 92 -33.52 19.63 -33.03
CA ALA A 92 -32.71 20.40 -32.07
C ALA A 92 -32.58 19.69 -30.72
N GLY A 93 -33.68 19.14 -30.21
CA GLY A 93 -33.68 18.38 -28.96
C GLY A 93 -32.83 17.09 -29.04
N MET A 94 -32.85 16.40 -30.18
CA MET A 94 -32.04 15.19 -30.39
C MET A 94 -30.55 15.55 -30.52
N ILE A 95 -30.22 16.63 -31.24
CA ILE A 95 -28.84 17.10 -31.42
C ILE A 95 -28.24 17.54 -30.07
N CYS A 96 -28.98 18.29 -29.25
CA CYS A 96 -28.54 18.66 -27.90
C CYS A 96 -28.32 17.44 -27.01
N LEU A 97 -29.18 16.42 -27.11
CA LEU A 97 -29.04 15.19 -26.33
C LEU A 97 -27.81 14.37 -26.75
N LEU A 98 -27.57 14.22 -28.05
CA LEU A 98 -26.38 13.55 -28.57
C LEU A 98 -25.09 14.28 -28.20
N LEU A 99 -25.10 15.62 -28.27
CA LEU A 99 -23.96 16.43 -27.86
C LEU A 99 -23.69 16.30 -26.36
N GLY A 100 -24.74 16.32 -25.53
CA GLY A 100 -24.63 16.11 -24.09
C GLY A 100 -24.04 14.74 -23.74
N ILE A 101 -24.47 13.67 -24.42
CA ILE A 101 -23.90 12.33 -24.26
C ILE A 101 -22.43 12.30 -24.69
N ALA A 102 -22.07 12.92 -25.82
CA ALA A 102 -20.70 12.97 -26.30
C ALA A 102 -19.77 13.69 -25.32
N ILE A 103 -20.22 14.78 -24.71
CA ILE A 103 -19.50 15.52 -23.67
C ILE A 103 -19.36 14.65 -22.40
N ALA A 104 -20.44 14.00 -21.96
CA ALA A 104 -20.39 13.12 -20.79
C ALA A 104 -19.39 11.95 -20.98
N ILE A 105 -19.39 11.32 -22.16
CA ILE A 105 -18.43 10.25 -22.49
C ILE A 105 -17.00 10.77 -22.47
N THR A 106 -16.72 11.92 -23.09
CA THR A 106 -15.36 12.49 -23.12
C THR A 106 -14.86 12.85 -21.73
N VAL A 107 -15.69 13.45 -20.87
CA VAL A 107 -15.35 13.72 -19.47
C VAL A 107 -15.07 12.43 -18.69
N THR A 108 -15.88 11.39 -18.89
CA THR A 108 -15.67 10.10 -18.19
C THR A 108 -14.38 9.41 -18.63
N VAL A 109 -14.04 9.49 -19.92
CA VAL A 109 -12.81 8.92 -20.49
C VAL A 109 -11.58 9.68 -20.00
N THR A 110 -11.61 11.02 -19.96
CA THR A 110 -10.48 11.83 -19.48
C THR A 110 -10.22 11.60 -17.99
N ILE A 111 -11.26 11.51 -17.16
CA ILE A 111 -11.11 11.18 -15.72
C ILE A 111 -10.50 9.78 -15.54
N ARG A 112 -10.99 8.78 -16.29
CA ARG A 112 -10.44 7.41 -16.22
C ARG A 112 -8.99 7.35 -16.67
N LYS A 113 -8.63 8.08 -17.73
CA LYS A 113 -7.26 8.14 -18.25
C LYS A 113 -6.31 8.84 -17.28
N GLY A 114 -6.70 9.99 -16.72
CA GLY A 114 -5.92 10.68 -15.68
C GLY A 114 -5.69 9.79 -14.46
N ASN A 115 -6.73 9.12 -13.98
CA ASN A 115 -6.61 8.19 -12.84
C ASN A 115 -5.72 6.97 -13.14
N ALA A 116 -5.58 6.55 -14.39
CA ALA A 116 -4.68 5.46 -14.76
C ALA A 116 -3.22 5.92 -14.78
N GLU A 117 -2.95 7.07 -15.39
CA GLU A 117 -1.62 7.69 -15.43
C GLU A 117 -1.10 8.01 -14.02
N ASP A 118 -1.96 8.53 -13.14
CA ASP A 118 -1.63 8.81 -11.74
C ASP A 118 -1.28 7.53 -10.94
N ARG A 119 -1.98 6.42 -11.22
CA ARG A 119 -1.69 5.12 -10.60
C ARG A 119 -0.38 4.53 -11.09
N GLU A 120 -0.09 4.65 -12.39
CA GLU A 120 1.19 4.23 -12.96
C GLU A 120 2.35 5.03 -12.36
N GLN A 121 2.21 6.35 -12.21
CA GLN A 121 3.22 7.18 -11.57
C GLN A 121 3.39 6.84 -10.08
N ALA A 122 2.30 6.62 -9.34
CA ALA A 122 2.36 6.24 -7.94
C ALA A 122 3.09 4.91 -7.74
N THR A 123 2.75 3.88 -8.52
CA THR A 123 3.40 2.56 -8.46
C THR A 123 4.87 2.62 -8.87
N ALA A 124 5.21 3.41 -9.90
CA ALA A 124 6.60 3.63 -10.29
C ALA A 124 7.42 4.33 -9.20
N ALA A 125 6.83 5.32 -8.52
CA ALA A 125 7.45 6.00 -7.39
C ALA A 125 7.67 5.06 -6.19
N GLU A 126 6.71 4.20 -5.88
CA GLU A 126 6.85 3.17 -4.85
C GLU A 126 7.96 2.16 -5.18
N ALA A 127 8.00 1.66 -6.42
CA ALA A 127 9.05 0.75 -6.87
C ALA A 127 10.45 1.42 -6.83
N ALA A 128 10.54 2.72 -7.13
CA ALA A 128 11.80 3.47 -7.01
C ALA A 128 12.26 3.59 -5.55
N ARG A 129 11.33 3.88 -4.61
CA ARG A 129 11.62 3.87 -3.16
C ARG A 129 12.07 2.50 -2.69
N GLY A 130 11.41 1.44 -3.16
CA GLY A 130 11.79 0.05 -2.87
C GLY A 130 13.21 -0.28 -3.31
N ARG A 131 13.62 0.15 -4.51
CA ARG A 131 14.99 -0.03 -5.01
C ARG A 131 16.02 0.68 -4.14
N ALA A 132 15.72 1.90 -3.69
CA ALA A 132 16.61 2.64 -2.80
C ALA A 132 16.78 1.94 -1.44
N LEU A 133 15.68 1.42 -0.86
CA LEU A 133 15.71 0.65 0.38
C LEU A 133 16.49 -0.65 0.23
N ALA A 134 16.29 -1.39 -0.87
CA ALA A 134 17.01 -2.63 -1.16
C ALA A 134 18.52 -2.41 -1.31
N ALA A 135 18.93 -1.32 -1.98
CA ALA A 135 20.34 -0.95 -2.11
C ALA A 135 20.97 -0.56 -0.76
N ALA A 136 20.25 0.22 0.06
CA ALA A 136 20.71 0.61 1.40
C ALA A 136 20.87 -0.61 2.33
N ASP A 137 19.94 -1.56 2.26
CA ASP A 137 20.01 -2.81 3.02
C ASP A 137 21.19 -3.70 2.60
N LEU A 138 21.46 -3.80 1.29
CA LEU A 138 22.63 -4.52 0.79
C LEU A 138 23.93 -3.91 1.33
N ALA A 139 24.06 -2.59 1.25
CA ALA A 139 25.24 -1.88 1.75
C ALA A 139 25.44 -2.14 3.25
N ARG A 140 24.35 -2.12 4.04
CA ARG A 140 24.40 -2.49 5.47
C ARG A 140 24.89 -3.92 5.67
N ARG A 141 24.32 -4.90 4.97
CA ARG A 141 24.72 -6.31 5.07
C ARG A 141 26.19 -6.54 4.68
N GLN A 142 26.68 -5.82 3.67
CA GLN A 142 28.10 -5.84 3.29
C GLN A 142 28.98 -5.30 4.41
N THR A 143 28.63 -4.14 4.99
CA THR A 143 29.41 -3.58 6.11
C THR A 143 29.41 -4.49 7.34
N GLU A 144 28.29 -5.14 7.65
CA GLU A 144 28.20 -6.11 8.75
C GLU A 144 29.05 -7.36 8.48
N ALA A 145 29.03 -7.87 7.24
CA ALA A 145 29.86 -9.01 6.84
C ALA A 145 31.36 -8.68 6.88
N GLU A 146 31.75 -7.49 6.43
CA GLU A 146 33.12 -6.99 6.52
C GLU A 146 33.57 -6.83 7.97
N GLN A 147 32.73 -6.24 8.83
CA GLN A 147 33.04 -6.09 10.25
C GLN A 147 33.16 -7.45 10.95
N ALA A 148 32.27 -8.40 10.64
CA ALA A 148 32.33 -9.76 11.19
C ALA A 148 33.57 -10.53 10.70
N ALA A 149 34.02 -10.29 9.47
CA ALA A 149 35.26 -10.83 8.93
C ALA A 149 36.47 -10.22 9.64
N LEU A 150 36.51 -8.89 9.82
CA LEU A 150 37.58 -8.20 10.56
C LEU A 150 37.65 -8.63 12.03
N ALA A 151 36.51 -8.94 12.65
CA ALA A 151 36.47 -9.44 14.03
C ALA A 151 37.09 -10.85 14.19
N GLN A 152 37.21 -11.61 13.10
CA GLN A 152 37.86 -12.93 13.10
C GLN A 152 39.38 -12.86 12.89
N LEU A 153 39.94 -11.66 12.68
CA LEU A 153 41.39 -11.50 12.54
C LEU A 153 42.11 -11.93 13.82
N PRO A 154 43.15 -12.79 13.71
CA PRO A 154 43.99 -13.09 14.86
C PRO A 154 44.68 -11.80 15.36
N PRO A 155 44.94 -11.69 16.68
CA PRO A 155 45.65 -10.55 17.23
C PRO A 155 47.02 -10.36 16.55
N ARG A 156 47.45 -9.11 16.41
CA ARG A 156 48.69 -8.77 15.67
C ARG A 156 49.94 -9.48 16.21
N SER A 157 49.97 -9.78 17.50
CA SER A 157 51.05 -10.57 18.13
C SER A 157 51.18 -11.98 17.57
N GLU A 158 50.15 -12.53 16.94
CA GLU A 158 50.13 -13.89 16.38
C GLU A 158 50.66 -13.93 14.94
N PHE A 159 50.32 -12.95 14.10
CA PHE A 159 50.74 -12.91 12.69
C PHE A 159 51.94 -11.98 12.41
N ASP A 160 52.25 -11.05 13.31
CA ASP A 160 53.40 -10.14 13.23
C ASP A 160 54.16 -10.08 14.58
N PRO A 161 54.68 -11.22 15.09
CA PRO A 161 55.30 -11.30 16.42
C PRO A 161 56.60 -10.48 16.51
N LEU A 162 57.27 -10.26 15.38
CA LEU A 162 58.54 -9.53 15.30
C LEU A 162 58.35 -8.04 14.96
N GLY A 163 57.11 -7.58 14.77
CA GLY A 163 56.83 -6.18 14.42
C GLY A 163 57.43 -5.75 13.08
N LEU A 164 57.57 -6.70 12.15
CA LEU A 164 58.15 -6.48 10.82
C LEU A 164 57.17 -5.76 9.88
N GLY A 165 55.94 -5.46 10.34
CA GLY A 165 54.93 -4.79 9.53
C GLY A 165 54.28 -5.72 8.52
N LEU A 166 54.20 -7.02 8.84
CA LEU A 166 53.54 -8.00 7.98
C LEU A 166 52.07 -7.61 7.78
N PRO A 167 51.55 -7.63 6.54
CA PRO A 167 50.15 -7.37 6.28
C PRO A 167 49.30 -8.44 6.98
N ALA A 168 48.12 -8.04 7.44
CA ALA A 168 47.16 -8.97 8.01
C ALA A 168 46.81 -10.07 6.99
N PRO A 169 46.58 -11.32 7.43
CA PRO A 169 46.14 -12.38 6.54
C PRO A 169 44.83 -11.98 5.84
N ALA A 170 44.70 -12.31 4.56
CA ALA A 170 43.51 -12.02 3.79
C ALA A 170 42.30 -12.75 4.38
N VAL A 171 41.34 -12.01 4.93
CA VAL A 171 40.08 -12.60 5.41
C VAL A 171 39.11 -12.70 4.24
N GLN A 172 38.50 -13.88 4.08
CA GLN A 172 37.42 -14.05 3.11
C GLN A 172 36.14 -13.44 3.67
N VAL A 173 35.66 -12.37 3.04
CA VAL A 173 34.35 -11.82 3.32
C VAL A 173 33.30 -12.73 2.66
N PRO A 174 32.32 -13.26 3.40
CA PRO A 174 31.26 -14.06 2.81
C PRO A 174 30.52 -13.26 1.72
N ALA A 175 30.23 -13.90 0.59
CA ALA A 175 29.47 -13.27 -0.48
C ALA A 175 28.04 -12.96 0.02
N VAL A 176 27.69 -11.68 0.09
CA VAL A 176 26.35 -11.23 0.44
C VAL A 176 25.46 -11.36 -0.80
N THR A 177 24.32 -12.04 -0.66
CA THR A 177 23.34 -12.18 -1.73
C THR A 177 22.82 -10.81 -2.17
N GLY A 178 22.72 -10.63 -3.50
CA GLY A 178 22.25 -9.39 -4.10
C GLY A 178 20.83 -9.02 -3.66
N PRO A 179 20.46 -7.73 -3.83
CA PRO A 179 19.13 -7.27 -3.48
C PRO A 179 18.07 -7.93 -4.39
N PRO A 180 16.85 -8.14 -3.90
CA PRO A 180 15.75 -8.65 -4.73
C PRO A 180 15.49 -7.70 -5.90
N THR A 181 15.39 -8.26 -7.11
CA THR A 181 15.16 -7.50 -8.36
C THR A 181 13.72 -7.58 -8.85
N ASP A 182 12.88 -8.41 -8.22
CA ASP A 182 11.48 -8.58 -8.59
C ASP A 182 10.70 -7.26 -8.39
N PRO A 183 10.08 -6.69 -9.45
CA PRO A 183 9.30 -5.46 -9.35
C PRO A 183 8.21 -5.50 -8.28
N GLN A 184 7.57 -6.66 -8.04
CA GLN A 184 6.52 -6.78 -7.04
C GLN A 184 7.08 -6.63 -5.61
N ASP A 185 8.22 -7.26 -5.34
CA ASP A 185 8.88 -7.16 -4.04
C ASP A 185 9.43 -5.74 -3.80
N LEU A 186 9.94 -5.08 -4.85
CA LEU A 186 10.34 -3.68 -4.78
C LEU A 186 9.16 -2.76 -4.44
N ALA A 187 8.01 -2.92 -5.09
CA ALA A 187 6.82 -2.13 -4.76
C ALA A 187 6.39 -2.36 -3.29
N ARG A 188 6.42 -3.61 -2.81
CA ARG A 188 6.13 -3.93 -1.41
C ARG A 188 7.14 -3.30 -0.45
N TYR A 189 8.45 -3.29 -0.76
CA TYR A 189 9.44 -2.58 0.06
C TYR A 189 9.17 -1.08 0.12
N GLY A 190 8.78 -0.48 -1.00
CA GLY A 190 8.35 0.91 -1.05
C GLY A 190 7.14 1.18 -0.16
N ALA A 191 6.14 0.30 -0.19
CA ALA A 191 4.92 0.42 0.61
C ALA A 191 5.15 0.16 2.10
N LEU A 192 6.05 -0.77 2.45
CA LEU A 192 6.38 -1.13 3.84
C LEU A 192 7.44 -0.22 4.48
N GLY A 193 8.21 0.50 3.66
CA GLY A 193 9.34 1.30 4.14
C GLY A 193 10.51 0.47 4.70
N ALA A 194 10.52 -0.85 4.48
CA ALA A 194 11.52 -1.75 5.00
C ALA A 194 11.76 -2.94 4.06
N VAL A 195 13.00 -3.45 4.04
CA VAL A 195 13.36 -4.68 3.32
C VAL A 195 12.99 -5.87 4.17
N VAL A 196 12.15 -6.75 3.62
CA VAL A 196 11.73 -8.01 4.23
C VAL A 196 12.16 -9.15 3.31
N PRO A 197 13.03 -10.07 3.75
CA PRO A 197 13.36 -11.24 2.95
C PRO A 197 12.14 -12.19 2.96
N TRP A 198 11.29 -12.11 1.93
CA TRP A 198 10.22 -13.08 1.68
C TRP A 198 10.80 -14.38 1.13
N THR A 199 11.69 -15.00 1.91
CA THR A 199 12.23 -16.31 1.59
C THR A 199 11.11 -17.35 1.79
N PRO A 200 10.87 -18.23 0.81
CA PRO A 200 9.95 -19.35 0.98
C PRO A 200 10.23 -20.12 2.28
N GLY A 201 9.17 -20.43 3.03
CA GLY A 201 9.24 -21.17 4.29
C GLY A 201 9.72 -20.40 5.52
N THR A 202 9.81 -19.07 5.45
CA THR A 202 10.12 -18.24 6.62
C THR A 202 8.90 -17.58 7.26
N ALA A 203 7.69 -17.85 6.76
CA ALA A 203 6.47 -17.21 7.27
C ALA A 203 6.21 -17.55 8.75
N LEU A 204 6.50 -18.77 9.19
CA LEU A 204 6.43 -19.13 10.60
C LEU A 204 7.44 -18.36 11.47
N ALA A 205 8.65 -18.16 10.95
CA ALA A 205 9.72 -17.45 11.67
C ALA A 205 9.46 -15.94 11.80
N THR A 206 8.63 -15.35 10.93
CA THR A 206 8.26 -13.92 11.06
C THR A 206 7.22 -13.69 12.15
N VAL A 207 6.29 -14.63 12.33
CA VAL A 207 5.17 -14.48 13.28
C VAL A 207 5.40 -15.15 14.64
N MET A 208 6.38 -16.03 14.74
CA MET A 208 6.73 -16.74 15.97
C MET A 208 8.21 -16.59 16.31
N THR A 209 8.51 -16.28 17.57
CA THR A 209 9.90 -16.21 18.04
C THR A 209 10.52 -17.60 18.15
N ARG A 210 11.86 -17.69 18.15
CA ARG A 210 12.59 -18.94 18.41
C ARG A 210 12.22 -19.61 19.75
N ALA A 211 11.72 -18.84 20.72
CA ALA A 211 11.24 -19.35 22.02
C ALA A 211 9.80 -19.88 21.98
N GLY A 212 9.13 -19.89 20.82
CA GLY A 212 7.74 -20.33 20.67
C GLY A 212 6.70 -19.28 21.07
N SER A 213 7.11 -18.04 21.40
CA SER A 213 6.16 -16.96 21.67
C SER A 213 5.48 -16.49 20.38
N ILE A 214 4.14 -16.43 20.43
CA ILE A 214 3.25 -15.91 19.36
C ILE A 214 2.94 -14.41 19.51
N ALA A 215 3.60 -13.71 20.44
CA ALA A 215 3.41 -12.28 20.64
C ALA A 215 3.62 -11.45 19.36
N PRO A 216 4.56 -11.78 18.44
CA PRO A 216 4.67 -11.09 17.16
C PRO A 216 3.40 -11.24 16.31
N ALA A 217 2.85 -12.46 16.19
CA ALA A 217 1.60 -12.71 15.48
C ALA A 217 0.42 -11.92 16.07
N GLN A 218 0.30 -11.92 17.41
CA GLN A 218 -0.77 -11.20 18.12
C GLN A 218 -0.67 -9.69 17.87
N ARG A 219 0.54 -9.12 17.93
CA ARG A 219 0.77 -7.70 17.69
C ARG A 219 0.45 -7.33 16.24
N ALA A 220 0.95 -8.10 15.28
CA ALA A 220 0.70 -7.86 13.87
C ALA A 220 -0.80 -7.92 13.54
N PHE A 221 -1.50 -8.93 14.07
CA PHE A 221 -2.94 -9.05 13.87
C PHE A 221 -3.74 -7.93 14.55
N ALA A 222 -3.37 -7.52 15.77
CA ALA A 222 -4.01 -6.40 16.46
C ALA A 222 -3.82 -5.08 15.69
N GLU A 223 -2.61 -4.82 15.18
CA GLU A 223 -2.32 -3.65 14.36
C GLU A 223 -3.09 -3.69 13.03
N ALA A 224 -3.21 -4.86 12.39
CA ALA A 224 -4.04 -5.03 11.20
C ALA A 224 -5.52 -4.77 11.49
N CYS A 225 -6.02 -5.20 12.65
CA CYS A 225 -7.38 -4.92 13.09
C CYS A 225 -7.59 -3.42 13.36
N GLU A 226 -6.63 -2.74 13.97
CA GLU A 226 -6.70 -1.30 14.23
C GLU A 226 -6.76 -0.50 12.93
N LEU A 227 -5.85 -0.79 12.00
CA LEU A 227 -5.81 -0.17 10.68
C LEU A 227 -7.09 -0.44 9.87
N GLY A 228 -7.64 -1.65 9.99
CA GLY A 228 -8.87 -2.07 9.32
C GLY A 228 -10.15 -1.68 10.06
N ARG A 229 -10.04 -1.02 11.21
CA ARG A 229 -11.15 -0.68 12.12
C ARG A 229 -12.03 -1.89 12.49
N LEU A 230 -11.40 -3.05 12.65
CA LEU A 230 -12.04 -4.29 13.09
C LEU A 230 -11.95 -4.40 14.63
N GLY A 231 -12.77 -3.64 15.32
CA GLY A 231 -12.71 -3.52 16.78
C GLY A 231 -13.45 -2.31 17.28
N GLU A 232 -13.26 -2.01 18.55
CA GLU A 232 -13.83 -0.85 19.22
C GLU A 232 -12.70 -0.02 19.83
N THR A 233 -12.77 1.30 19.64
CA THR A 233 -11.89 2.25 20.32
C THR A 233 -12.65 2.81 21.51
N ASP A 234 -12.09 2.63 22.70
CA ASP A 234 -12.63 3.24 23.91
C ASP A 234 -12.55 4.77 23.78
N PRO A 235 -13.68 5.50 23.84
CA PRO A 235 -13.68 6.95 23.69
C PRO A 235 -13.02 7.69 24.85
N GLU A 236 -12.91 7.07 26.03
CA GLU A 236 -12.32 7.70 27.22
C GLU A 236 -10.80 7.55 27.24
N THR A 237 -10.30 6.34 26.95
CA THR A 237 -8.86 6.04 26.99
C THR A 237 -8.17 6.16 25.63
N GLY A 238 -8.93 6.12 24.53
CA GLY A 238 -8.42 5.99 23.17
C GLY A 238 -7.83 4.62 22.85
N ALA A 239 -7.96 3.64 23.75
CA ALA A 239 -7.40 2.30 23.55
C ALA A 239 -8.24 1.49 22.57
N PHE A 240 -7.59 0.91 21.55
CA PHE A 240 -8.24 0.03 20.59
C PHE A 240 -8.28 -1.41 21.10
N THR A 241 -9.47 -2.02 21.09
CA THR A 241 -9.70 -3.42 21.41
C THR A 241 -10.12 -4.15 20.12
N PRO A 242 -9.32 -5.10 19.61
CA PRO A 242 -9.65 -5.79 18.37
C PRO A 242 -10.86 -6.72 18.55
N ALA A 243 -11.71 -6.82 17.53
CA ALA A 243 -12.90 -7.67 17.57
C ALA A 243 -12.60 -9.17 17.44
N ALA A 244 -11.33 -9.53 17.17
CA ALA A 244 -10.82 -10.88 17.14
C ALA A 244 -9.36 -10.90 17.63
N SER A 245 -8.89 -12.05 18.12
CA SER A 245 -7.52 -12.19 18.63
C SER A 245 -6.89 -13.50 18.19
N VAL A 246 -5.57 -13.51 18.02
CA VAL A 246 -4.81 -14.73 17.69
C VAL A 246 -4.61 -15.55 18.97
N VAL A 247 -5.14 -16.78 18.95
CA VAL A 247 -5.06 -17.72 20.08
C VAL A 247 -3.80 -18.56 19.99
N ARG A 248 -3.47 -19.03 18.78
CA ARG A 248 -2.29 -19.86 18.53
C ARG A 248 -1.81 -19.69 17.09
N VAL A 249 -0.57 -20.11 16.88
CA VAL A 249 0.05 -20.22 15.56
C VAL A 249 0.50 -21.65 15.41
N GLU A 250 0.12 -22.29 14.31
CA GLU A 250 0.47 -23.67 14.00
C GLU A 250 1.35 -23.71 12.74
N PRO A 251 2.42 -24.52 12.71
CA PRO A 251 3.12 -24.77 11.46
C PRO A 251 2.18 -25.47 10.47
N THR A 252 2.15 -25.02 9.22
CA THR A 252 1.36 -25.65 8.16
C THR A 252 2.30 -26.38 7.21
N GLY A 253 2.24 -27.71 7.23
CA GLY A 253 3.10 -28.58 6.42
C GLY A 253 4.58 -28.47 6.76
N ASP A 254 5.42 -29.11 5.94
CA ASP A 254 6.88 -29.10 6.09
C ASP A 254 7.52 -27.87 5.43
N GLU A 255 6.71 -27.02 4.81
CA GLU A 255 7.15 -25.94 3.92
C GLU A 255 7.42 -24.62 4.65
N GLY A 256 7.21 -24.57 5.97
CA GLY A 256 7.51 -23.39 6.80
C GLY A 256 6.45 -22.29 6.78
N ASP A 257 5.24 -22.61 6.31
CA ASP A 257 4.07 -21.75 6.39
C ASP A 257 3.45 -21.76 7.80
N ALA A 258 2.61 -20.77 8.09
CA ALA A 258 2.02 -20.60 9.41
C ALA A 258 0.50 -20.43 9.35
N ALA A 259 -0.24 -21.25 10.09
CA ALA A 259 -1.67 -21.08 10.30
C ALA A 259 -1.90 -20.24 11.56
N LEU A 260 -2.47 -19.05 11.40
CA LEU A 260 -2.95 -18.24 12.52
C LEU A 260 -4.35 -18.70 12.87
N VAL A 261 -4.53 -19.16 14.11
CA VAL A 261 -5.85 -19.48 14.63
C VAL A 261 -6.38 -18.30 15.41
N ILE A 262 -7.48 -17.75 14.90
CA ILE A 262 -8.11 -16.52 15.32
C ILE A 262 -9.42 -16.85 16.02
N ARG A 263 -9.62 -16.28 17.21
CA ARG A 263 -10.87 -16.35 17.95
C ARG A 263 -11.58 -14.99 17.89
N PRO A 264 -12.78 -14.93 17.32
CA PRO A 264 -13.59 -13.72 17.36
C PRO A 264 -14.11 -13.48 18.78
N ALA A 265 -14.25 -12.21 19.16
CA ALA A 265 -14.84 -11.82 20.44
C ALA A 265 -16.37 -11.96 20.44
N SER A 266 -17.01 -11.95 19.26
CA SER A 266 -18.46 -12.04 19.07
C SER A 266 -18.81 -12.90 17.85
N VAL A 267 -19.99 -13.51 17.87
CA VAL A 267 -20.54 -14.28 16.74
C VAL A 267 -20.78 -13.45 15.48
N LEU A 268 -20.85 -12.13 15.63
CA LEU A 268 -21.02 -11.19 14.52
C LEU A 268 -19.73 -10.99 13.70
N VAL A 269 -18.58 -11.44 14.22
CA VAL A 269 -17.30 -11.35 13.53
C VAL A 269 -17.03 -12.69 12.84
N GLY A 270 -17.34 -12.74 11.55
CA GLY A 270 -17.15 -13.92 10.70
C GLY A 270 -15.94 -13.82 9.79
N GLY A 271 -15.86 -14.75 8.84
CA GLY A 271 -14.79 -14.81 7.85
C GLY A 271 -14.71 -13.56 6.99
N THR A 272 -15.86 -12.99 6.61
CA THR A 272 -15.91 -11.76 5.80
C THR A 272 -15.29 -10.56 6.53
N GLU A 273 -15.48 -10.45 7.85
CA GLU A 273 -14.85 -9.41 8.66
C GLU A 273 -13.35 -9.63 8.78
N ILE A 274 -12.91 -10.88 8.99
CA ILE A 274 -11.49 -11.25 9.09
C ILE A 274 -10.77 -11.06 7.74
N ASP A 275 -11.42 -11.37 6.62
CA ASP A 275 -10.84 -11.20 5.28
C ASP A 275 -10.61 -9.73 4.92
N LYS A 276 -11.37 -8.79 5.49
CA LYS A 276 -11.14 -7.34 5.28
C LYS A 276 -9.78 -6.87 5.80
N VAL A 277 -9.26 -7.50 6.86
CA VAL A 277 -7.97 -7.13 7.46
C VAL A 277 -6.80 -7.91 6.85
N ARG A 278 -7.04 -8.83 5.92
CA ARG A 278 -6.03 -9.73 5.36
C ARG A 278 -4.88 -8.99 4.66
N THR A 279 -5.19 -8.02 3.82
CA THR A 279 -4.16 -7.21 3.14
C THR A 279 -3.34 -6.36 4.12
N LEU A 280 -3.95 -5.95 5.24
CA LEU A 280 -3.26 -5.24 6.31
C LEU A 280 -2.40 -6.19 7.15
N LEU A 281 -2.85 -7.44 7.30
CA LEU A 281 -2.10 -8.50 7.97
C LEU A 281 -0.83 -8.86 7.18
N GLU A 282 -0.89 -8.95 5.86
CA GLU A 282 0.31 -9.15 5.01
C GLU A 282 1.38 -8.09 5.30
N ARG A 283 0.94 -6.83 5.48
CA ARG A 283 1.84 -5.70 5.74
C ARG A 283 2.43 -5.73 7.16
N THR A 284 1.57 -5.91 8.16
CA THR A 284 1.96 -5.87 9.59
C THR A 284 2.74 -7.12 10.00
N ALA A 285 2.34 -8.30 9.53
CA ALA A 285 3.05 -9.56 9.77
C ALA A 285 4.27 -9.74 8.87
N ARG A 286 4.44 -8.87 7.86
CA ARG A 286 5.56 -8.88 6.90
C ARG A 286 5.66 -10.20 6.16
N VAL A 287 4.53 -10.72 5.71
CA VAL A 287 4.44 -11.96 4.93
C VAL A 287 4.01 -11.66 3.50
N ARG A 288 4.31 -12.56 2.56
CA ARG A 288 3.99 -12.36 1.13
C ARG A 288 2.48 -12.48 0.88
N HIS A 289 1.85 -13.46 1.51
CA HIS A 289 0.43 -13.76 1.35
C HIS A 289 -0.21 -14.17 2.66
N ALA A 290 -1.45 -13.70 2.85
CA ALA A 290 -2.38 -14.24 3.81
C ALA A 290 -3.57 -14.86 3.06
N GLY A 291 -3.84 -16.14 3.29
CA GLY A 291 -4.92 -16.90 2.69
C GLY A 291 -6.31 -16.49 3.21
N PRO A 292 -7.39 -16.93 2.56
CA PRO A 292 -8.75 -16.66 3.03
C PRO A 292 -9.01 -17.27 4.40
N ALA A 293 -9.85 -16.61 5.20
CA ALA A 293 -10.23 -17.11 6.51
C ALA A 293 -11.14 -18.36 6.39
N ALA A 294 -10.68 -19.49 6.92
CA ALA A 294 -11.43 -20.74 6.96
C ALA A 294 -11.94 -21.04 8.37
N ARG A 295 -13.20 -21.47 8.52
CA ARG A 295 -13.78 -21.76 9.84
C ARG A 295 -13.45 -23.17 10.30
N ILE A 296 -12.97 -23.32 11.53
CA ILE A 296 -12.91 -24.60 12.23
C ILE A 296 -14.27 -24.84 12.89
N HIS A 297 -15.08 -25.72 12.29
CA HIS A 297 -16.43 -26.00 12.78
C HIS A 297 -16.47 -26.52 14.22
N ALA A 298 -15.45 -27.28 14.65
CA ALA A 298 -15.39 -27.88 15.99
C ALA A 298 -15.16 -26.86 17.11
N SER A 299 -14.32 -25.85 16.89
CA SER A 299 -13.97 -24.84 17.92
C SER A 299 -14.64 -23.49 17.70
N GLY A 300 -15.23 -23.25 16.52
CA GLY A 300 -15.76 -21.94 16.13
C GLY A 300 -14.67 -20.90 15.84
N GLU A 301 -13.41 -21.31 15.81
CA GLU A 301 -12.27 -20.45 15.47
C GLU A 301 -12.09 -20.34 13.96
N TRP A 302 -11.30 -19.36 13.54
CA TRP A 302 -10.94 -19.13 12.15
C TRP A 302 -9.46 -19.36 11.94
N VAL A 303 -9.09 -19.85 10.76
CA VAL A 303 -7.70 -20.09 10.36
C VAL A 303 -7.37 -19.22 9.16
N VAL A 304 -6.25 -18.53 9.24
CA VAL A 304 -5.65 -17.81 8.12
C VAL A 304 -4.24 -18.35 7.92
N VAL A 305 -3.97 -18.91 6.74
CA VAL A 305 -2.64 -19.45 6.40
C VAL A 305 -1.78 -18.32 5.85
N LEU A 306 -0.61 -18.11 6.43
CA LEU A 306 0.40 -17.18 5.96
C LEU A 306 1.49 -17.91 5.21
N SER A 307 1.88 -17.36 4.07
CA SER A 307 2.97 -17.90 3.26
C SER A 307 3.87 -16.81 2.72
N ASN A 308 5.15 -17.14 2.59
CA ASN A 308 6.15 -16.35 1.87
C ASN A 308 6.41 -16.89 0.46
N ARG A 309 5.66 -17.92 0.03
CA ARG A 309 5.78 -18.51 -1.30
C ARG A 309 5.07 -17.66 -2.34
N ASP A 310 5.44 -17.83 -3.59
CA ASP A 310 4.74 -17.18 -4.69
C ASP A 310 3.52 -18.03 -5.08
N LEU A 311 2.37 -17.76 -4.45
CA LEU A 311 1.16 -18.55 -4.66
C LEU A 311 0.61 -18.39 -6.09
N ALA A 312 0.88 -17.25 -6.74
CA ALA A 312 0.53 -17.02 -8.14
C ALA A 312 1.23 -17.99 -9.12
N ALA A 313 2.41 -18.50 -8.76
CA ALA A 313 3.12 -19.50 -9.55
C ALA A 313 2.59 -20.93 -9.30
N LEU A 314 2.01 -21.20 -8.14
CA LEU A 314 1.47 -22.51 -7.78
C LEU A 314 0.09 -22.77 -8.40
N ASP A 315 -0.76 -21.75 -8.50
CA ASP A 315 -2.06 -21.85 -9.18
C ASP A 315 -1.90 -22.07 -10.70
N GLN A 316 -0.83 -21.55 -11.32
CA GLN A 316 -0.55 -21.76 -12.75
C GLN A 316 -0.04 -23.17 -13.08
N ASN A 317 0.62 -23.84 -12.12
CA ASN A 317 1.04 -25.24 -12.27
C ASN A 317 -0.07 -26.24 -11.94
N SER A 318 -1.20 -25.77 -11.42
CA SER A 318 -2.41 -26.58 -11.18
C SER A 318 -3.33 -26.59 -12.40
N GLY A 319 -2.74 -26.71 -13.60
CA GLY A 319 -3.51 -27.01 -14.81
C GLY A 319 -4.32 -28.31 -14.59
N PRO A 320 -5.50 -28.44 -15.22
CA PRO A 320 -6.30 -29.66 -15.06
C PRO A 320 -5.41 -30.86 -15.38
N ALA A 321 -5.30 -31.78 -14.42
CA ALA A 321 -4.66 -33.07 -14.67
C ALA A 321 -5.26 -33.60 -15.97
N ALA A 322 -4.40 -33.78 -16.99
CA ALA A 322 -4.84 -34.43 -18.22
C ALA A 322 -5.50 -35.73 -17.77
N SER A 323 -6.80 -35.85 -18.03
CA SER A 323 -7.51 -37.10 -17.88
C SER A 323 -6.72 -38.10 -18.70
N SER A 324 -6.04 -39.02 -18.03
CA SER A 324 -5.68 -40.28 -18.65
C SER A 324 -7.00 -40.97 -18.94
N ASP A 325 -7.56 -40.71 -20.12
CA ASP A 325 -8.48 -41.62 -20.78
C ASP A 325 -7.70 -42.92 -20.97
N SER A 326 -7.71 -43.75 -19.93
CA SER A 326 -7.44 -45.17 -20.07
C SER A 326 -8.70 -45.77 -20.68
N ASP A 327 -8.73 -45.79 -22.01
CA ASP A 327 -9.56 -46.70 -22.80
C ASP A 327 -9.13 -48.13 -22.47
N ASP A 328 -9.59 -48.64 -21.32
CA ASP A 328 -9.65 -50.07 -21.03
C ASP A 328 -11.10 -50.54 -21.30
N GLU A 329 -11.48 -50.48 -22.57
CA GLU A 329 -12.57 -51.30 -23.12
C GLU A 329 -12.02 -52.70 -23.42
N ASP A 330 -12.10 -53.60 -22.44
CA ASP A 330 -12.06 -55.05 -22.67
C ASP A 330 -13.30 -55.67 -22.01
N TRP A 331 -14.31 -55.94 -22.83
CA TRP A 331 -15.47 -56.81 -22.54
C TRP A 331 -15.42 -58.04 -23.45
#